data_AF-A0A445GTW2-F1
#
_entry.id   AF-A0A445GTW2-F1
#
_cell.length_a   1.000
_cell.length_b   1.000
_cell.length_c   1.000
_cell.angle_alpha   90.00
_cell.angle_beta   90.00
_cell.angle_gamma   90.00
#
_symmetry.space_group_name_H-M   'P 1'
#
loop_
_entity.id
_entity.type
_entity.pdbx_description
1 polymer ?
#
loop_
_entity_poly.entity_id
_entity_poly.type
_entity_poly.pdbx_seq_one_letter_code
_entity_poly.pdbx_strand_id
1 'polypeptide(L)'
;MNIATNTTFINFPFQLSPLASRACHQRATLSLSFPPLPLSKPAMSSAAPVTELSDESDFESLLSPDGHISICGFGSLLSERSARSTFPDLANFRTARLNRFRRVFAHVAPVFFERGIAKPETMEISSLSVEPCEGETLVVTVFEIRKSEIPDFIKREVEFRFLAVLPETLDGKAFDFPAVLCARYSDEEFFDNRCKGNKEIYFQQYGRWNIDKIWRDDVLPCRVYLRHCVLAAKNLGETAYNNFVDHTYLADRKTTIRDYLATTGSGIMEEQPPESLKHRYGG
;
A
#
# COMPACT_ATOMS: atom_id res chain seq x y z
N MET A 1 -43.24 -23.25 -49.49
CA MET A 1 -43.93 -23.83 -48.31
C MET A 1 -43.33 -23.11 -47.12
N ASN A 2 -43.99 -22.14 -46.45
CA ASN A 2 -45.42 -21.95 -46.12
C ASN A 2 -45.93 -23.19 -45.35
N ILE A 3 -46.56 -23.11 -44.18
CA ILE A 3 -47.39 -22.05 -43.51
C ILE A 3 -46.94 -22.03 -42.00
N ALA A 4 -46.77 -20.92 -41.26
CA ALA A 4 -47.75 -20.07 -40.52
C ALA A 4 -48.81 -20.86 -39.69
N THR A 5 -49.39 -20.42 -38.55
CA THR A 5 -49.28 -19.25 -37.64
C THR A 5 -49.69 -19.73 -36.21
N ASN A 6 -49.80 -19.01 -35.08
CA ASN A 6 -49.90 -17.59 -34.63
C ASN A 6 -49.08 -17.43 -33.31
N THR A 7 -48.82 -16.29 -32.65
CA THR A 7 -49.45 -14.95 -32.43
C THR A 7 -50.44 -14.83 -31.26
N THR A 8 -49.97 -14.26 -30.13
CA THR A 8 -50.77 -13.33 -29.31
C THR A 8 -49.86 -12.33 -28.58
N PHE A 9 -50.10 -11.03 -28.77
CA PHE A 9 -49.56 -9.94 -27.93
C PHE A 9 -50.59 -9.54 -26.88
N ILE A 10 -50.14 -9.05 -25.72
CA ILE A 10 -50.88 -8.09 -24.89
C ILE A 10 -49.91 -6.96 -24.51
N ASN A 11 -50.37 -5.71 -24.59
CA ASN A 11 -49.58 -4.49 -24.36
C ASN A 11 -50.55 -3.35 -23.92
N PHE A 12 -50.01 -2.18 -23.55
CA PHE A 12 -50.71 -0.95 -23.13
C PHE A 12 -51.36 -0.99 -21.71
N PRO A 13 -51.78 0.16 -21.13
CA PRO A 13 -50.87 1.23 -20.69
C PRO A 13 -51.31 1.85 -19.33
N PHE A 14 -50.73 2.99 -18.94
CA PHE A 14 -51.36 4.25 -18.45
C PHE A 14 -50.32 5.02 -17.58
N GLN A 15 -49.71 6.12 -18.05
CA GLN A 15 -50.19 7.52 -18.17
C GLN A 15 -50.34 8.28 -16.84
N LEU A 16 -49.97 9.57 -16.87
CA LEU A 16 -49.87 10.48 -15.72
C LEU A 16 -51.05 11.47 -15.62
N SER A 17 -51.19 12.03 -14.40
CA SER A 17 -51.73 13.38 -14.09
C SER A 17 -53.23 13.63 -14.39
N PRO A 18 -53.77 14.82 -14.06
CA PRO A 18 -53.90 15.34 -12.69
C PRO A 18 -55.32 15.88 -12.38
N LEU A 19 -55.64 16.18 -11.11
CA LEU A 19 -56.29 17.44 -10.70
C LEU A 19 -56.45 17.57 -9.17
N ALA A 20 -56.78 18.79 -8.72
CA ALA A 20 -56.91 19.16 -7.32
C ALA A 20 -58.36 19.09 -6.81
N SER A 21 -58.52 19.05 -5.49
CA SER A 21 -59.69 19.63 -4.82
C SER A 21 -59.24 20.42 -3.58
N ARG A 22 -60.04 21.41 -3.17
CA ARG A 22 -59.76 22.32 -2.05
C ARG A 22 -60.62 21.93 -0.85
N ALA A 23 -60.02 21.91 0.33
CA ALA A 23 -60.73 22.13 1.59
C ALA A 23 -59.94 23.18 2.40
N CYS A 24 -60.62 24.27 2.76
CA CYS A 24 -60.09 25.29 3.66
C CYS A 24 -60.60 24.99 5.07
N HIS A 25 -59.79 25.17 6.12
CA HIS A 25 -60.11 26.16 7.16
C HIS A 25 -59.02 26.34 8.23
N GLN A 26 -58.87 27.62 8.60
CA GLN A 26 -58.47 28.16 9.91
C GLN A 26 -57.02 27.98 10.41
N ARG A 27 -56.44 29.15 10.74
CA ARG A 27 -55.14 29.32 11.40
C ARG A 27 -55.19 28.86 12.86
N ALA A 28 -54.10 28.23 13.32
CA ALA A 28 -53.62 28.39 14.69
C ALA A 28 -52.08 28.54 14.65
N THR A 29 -51.57 29.77 14.81
CA THR A 29 -50.13 30.07 14.71
C THR A 29 -49.44 29.93 16.07
N LEU A 30 -49.00 28.72 16.41
CA LEU A 30 -48.12 28.48 17.55
C LEU A 30 -46.65 28.61 17.13
N SER A 31 -46.03 29.74 17.49
CA SER A 31 -44.62 30.04 17.24
C SER A 31 -43.72 29.28 18.23
N LEU A 32 -43.46 28.00 17.96
CA LEU A 32 -42.45 27.22 18.69
C LEU A 32 -41.05 27.56 18.15
N SER A 33 -40.41 28.55 18.77
CA SER A 33 -39.03 28.93 18.52
C SER A 33 -38.06 27.92 19.14
N PHE A 34 -37.67 26.90 18.37
CA PHE A 34 -36.58 26.01 18.76
C PHE A 34 -35.24 26.78 18.78
N PRO A 35 -34.40 26.63 19.81
CA PRO A 35 -33.05 27.17 19.79
C PRO A 35 -32.23 26.42 18.73
N PRO A 36 -31.30 27.08 18.01
CA PRO A 36 -30.43 26.40 17.08
C PRO A 36 -29.54 25.41 17.84
N LEU A 37 -29.58 24.13 17.45
CA LEU A 37 -28.62 23.13 17.91
C LEU A 37 -27.20 23.63 17.60
N PRO A 38 -26.24 23.55 18.54
CA PRO A 38 -24.87 23.96 18.26
C PRO A 38 -24.31 23.06 17.15
N LEU A 39 -23.89 23.68 16.05
CA LEU A 39 -23.27 22.97 14.94
C LEU A 39 -21.99 22.28 15.45
N SER A 40 -22.08 20.99 15.71
CA SER A 40 -20.95 20.17 16.14
C SER A 40 -19.89 20.23 15.04
N LYS A 41 -18.77 20.91 15.33
CA LYS A 41 -17.59 20.85 14.46
C LYS A 41 -17.29 19.37 14.21
N PRO A 42 -17.00 18.94 12.97
CA PRO A 42 -16.52 17.59 12.76
C PRO A 42 -15.29 17.41 13.64
N ALA A 43 -15.29 16.37 14.47
CA ALA A 43 -14.15 16.06 15.30
C ALA A 43 -12.98 15.77 14.35
N MET A 44 -12.00 16.68 14.30
CA MET A 44 -10.71 16.36 13.71
C MET A 44 -10.18 15.19 14.53
N SER A 45 -10.16 14.01 13.91
CA SER A 45 -9.45 12.85 14.43
C SER A 45 -7.97 13.24 14.43
N SER A 46 -7.50 13.78 15.56
CA SER A 46 -6.09 14.04 15.79
C SER A 46 -5.44 12.69 16.02
N ALA A 47 -5.17 12.00 14.91
CA ALA A 47 -4.24 10.89 14.87
C ALA A 47 -3.00 11.24 15.68
N ALA A 48 -2.54 10.30 16.51
CA ALA A 48 -1.20 10.41 17.07
C ALA A 48 -0.21 10.60 15.89
N PRO A 49 0.69 11.60 15.96
CA PRO A 49 1.68 11.80 14.90
C PRO A 49 2.55 10.55 14.83
N VAL A 50 2.79 10.07 13.61
CA VAL A 50 3.70 8.95 13.37
C VAL A 50 5.13 9.48 13.49
N THR A 51 5.91 8.95 14.42
CA THR A 51 7.30 9.38 14.65
C THR A 51 8.20 8.90 13.51
N GLU A 52 8.94 9.82 12.89
CA GLU A 52 10.01 9.49 11.94
C GLU A 52 11.32 9.20 12.68
N LEU A 53 12.06 8.18 12.23
CA LEU A 53 13.34 7.76 12.78
C LEU A 53 14.45 8.21 11.82
N SER A 54 15.32 9.10 12.28
CA SER A 54 16.32 9.80 11.49
C SER A 54 17.70 9.14 11.57
N ASP A 55 18.10 8.69 12.76
CA ASP A 55 19.39 8.03 13.02
C ASP A 55 19.29 6.80 13.95
N GLU A 56 20.41 6.12 14.18
CA GLU A 56 20.48 4.89 14.97
C GLU A 56 19.93 5.04 16.41
N SER A 57 20.01 6.24 17.02
CA SER A 57 19.51 6.47 18.38
C SER A 57 17.97 6.48 18.46
N ASP A 58 17.29 6.94 17.40
CA ASP A 58 15.84 6.83 17.27
C ASP A 58 15.42 5.35 17.20
N PHE A 59 16.18 4.51 16.50
CA PHE A 59 15.95 3.06 16.45
C PHE A 59 16.23 2.39 17.80
N GLU A 60 17.29 2.79 18.50
CA GLU A 60 17.58 2.28 19.85
C GLU A 60 16.45 2.59 20.84
N SER A 61 15.73 3.70 20.67
CA SER A 61 14.57 4.05 21.50
C SER A 61 13.39 3.07 21.37
N LEU A 62 13.35 2.25 20.32
CA LEU A 62 12.30 1.26 20.05
C LEU A 62 12.69 -0.17 20.45
N LEU A 63 13.86 -0.37 21.06
CA LEU A 63 14.30 -1.70 21.48
C LEU A 63 13.42 -2.27 22.60
N SER A 64 13.03 -3.54 22.44
CA SER A 64 12.47 -4.33 23.53
C SER A 64 13.50 -4.56 24.65
N PRO A 65 13.08 -4.94 25.87
CA PRO A 65 14.00 -5.30 26.96
C PRO A 65 15.02 -6.37 26.59
N ASP A 66 14.68 -7.25 25.63
CA ASP A 66 15.53 -8.32 25.12
C ASP A 66 16.48 -7.86 23.97
N GLY A 67 16.58 -6.55 23.70
CA GLY A 67 17.52 -5.98 22.73
C GLY A 67 17.16 -6.22 21.25
N HIS A 68 15.88 -6.43 20.96
CA HIS A 68 15.34 -6.63 19.61
C HIS A 68 14.41 -5.49 19.19
N ILE A 69 14.31 -5.24 17.88
CA ILE A 69 13.40 -4.27 17.28
C ILE A 69 12.51 -4.96 16.24
N SER A 70 11.21 -4.63 16.22
CA SER A 70 10.25 -5.15 15.25
C SER A 70 10.30 -4.39 13.92
N ILE A 71 10.22 -5.09 12.79
CA ILE A 71 10.29 -4.55 11.42
C ILE A 71 9.04 -4.97 10.63
N CYS A 72 8.37 -4.02 9.97
CA CYS A 72 7.16 -4.25 9.17
C CYS A 72 7.49 -4.54 7.69
N GLY A 73 7.32 -5.79 7.25
CA GLY A 73 7.44 -6.21 5.86
C GLY A 73 6.13 -6.09 5.07
N PHE A 74 6.13 -5.28 4.02
CA PHE A 74 4.92 -5.05 3.19
C PHE A 74 5.06 -5.48 1.71
N GLY A 75 6.28 -5.65 1.21
CA GLY A 75 6.59 -6.07 -0.17
C GLY A 75 7.26 -7.43 -0.23
N SER A 76 8.48 -7.52 -0.77
CA SER A 76 9.26 -8.77 -0.79
C SER A 76 9.51 -9.37 0.61
N LEU A 77 9.54 -8.54 1.66
CA LEU A 77 9.65 -8.97 3.06
C LEU A 77 8.41 -9.72 3.60
N LEU A 78 7.32 -9.82 2.82
CA LEU A 78 6.24 -10.76 3.09
C LEU A 78 6.70 -12.23 2.96
N SER A 79 7.79 -12.51 2.23
CA SER A 79 8.40 -13.83 2.14
C SER A 79 9.53 -13.93 3.17
N GLU A 80 9.39 -14.83 4.16
CA GLU A 80 10.43 -15.05 5.19
C GLU A 80 11.79 -15.38 4.56
N ARG A 81 11.79 -16.07 3.42
CA ARG A 81 13.01 -16.36 2.63
C ARG A 81 13.73 -15.09 2.16
N SER A 82 12.98 -14.09 1.70
CA SER A 82 13.49 -12.80 1.24
C SER A 82 13.86 -11.86 2.39
N ALA A 83 13.29 -12.08 3.58
CA ALA A 83 13.75 -11.45 4.82
C ALA A 83 15.06 -12.10 5.32
N ARG A 84 15.13 -13.44 5.41
CA ARG A 84 16.34 -14.18 5.83
C ARG A 84 17.51 -14.10 4.87
N SER A 85 17.31 -13.73 3.59
CA SER A 85 18.40 -13.33 2.69
C SER A 85 19.02 -11.95 3.03
N THR A 86 18.77 -11.45 4.24
CA THR A 86 19.08 -10.09 4.69
C THR A 86 19.37 -10.09 6.19
N PHE A 87 18.47 -10.69 6.96
CA PHE A 87 18.52 -10.84 8.41
C PHE A 87 18.45 -12.34 8.72
N PRO A 88 19.55 -13.10 8.57
CA PRO A 88 19.51 -14.57 8.59
C PRO A 88 18.94 -15.11 9.90
N ASP A 89 19.28 -14.44 11.00
CA ASP A 89 18.93 -14.78 12.37
C ASP A 89 17.61 -14.16 12.87
N LEU A 90 16.78 -13.60 11.96
CA LEU A 90 15.52 -12.94 12.35
C LEU A 90 14.61 -13.85 13.17
N ALA A 91 13.92 -13.25 14.14
CA ALA A 91 13.04 -13.93 15.08
C ALA A 91 11.57 -13.59 14.84
N ASN A 92 10.68 -14.44 15.40
CA ASN A 92 9.26 -14.16 15.58
C ASN A 92 8.49 -13.68 14.33
N PHE A 93 8.84 -14.17 13.14
CA PHE A 93 8.19 -13.85 11.87
C PHE A 93 6.70 -14.22 11.91
N ARG A 94 5.83 -13.21 11.84
CA ARG A 94 4.37 -13.31 12.04
C ARG A 94 3.62 -12.37 11.12
N THR A 95 2.31 -12.58 10.93
CA THR A 95 1.44 -11.62 10.25
C THR A 95 0.82 -10.62 11.22
N ALA A 96 0.60 -9.38 10.76
CA ALA A 96 0.00 -8.29 11.51
C ALA A 96 -0.87 -7.42 10.61
N ARG A 97 -1.75 -6.63 11.23
CA ARG A 97 -2.50 -5.55 10.60
C ARG A 97 -1.79 -4.21 10.88
N LEU A 98 -1.73 -3.35 9.87
CA LEU A 98 -1.25 -1.98 9.95
C LEU A 98 -2.31 -1.05 9.36
N ASN A 99 -2.91 -0.21 10.21
CA ASN A 99 -4.01 0.67 9.85
C ASN A 99 -3.51 2.04 9.36
N ARG A 100 -4.29 2.73 8.53
CA ARG A 100 -4.07 4.11 8.04
C ARG A 100 -2.87 4.29 7.09
N PHE A 101 -2.50 3.23 6.38
CA PHE A 101 -1.45 3.20 5.36
C PHE A 101 -1.94 2.41 4.14
N ARG A 102 -1.40 2.70 2.94
CA ARG A 102 -1.61 1.91 1.72
C ARG A 102 -0.31 1.54 1.01
N ARG A 103 -0.33 0.43 0.26
CA ARG A 103 0.76 0.02 -0.64
C ARG A 103 0.55 0.58 -2.04
N VAL A 104 1.60 1.15 -2.63
CA VAL A 104 1.55 1.73 -3.98
C VAL A 104 2.79 1.33 -4.77
N PHE A 105 2.59 0.84 -6.00
CA PHE A 105 3.62 0.55 -6.99
C PHE A 105 4.13 1.81 -7.69
N ALA A 106 4.68 2.74 -6.90
CA ALA A 106 5.12 4.08 -7.31
C ALA A 106 6.64 4.32 -7.22
N HIS A 107 7.43 3.37 -6.70
CA HIS A 107 8.85 3.59 -6.40
C HIS A 107 9.77 2.98 -7.48
N VAL A 108 10.47 3.81 -8.25
CA VAL A 108 11.44 3.37 -9.26
C VAL A 108 12.77 3.01 -8.61
N ALA A 109 12.99 1.71 -8.39
CA ALA A 109 14.18 1.20 -7.72
C ALA A 109 15.33 0.93 -8.73
N PRO A 110 16.49 1.61 -8.63
CA PRO A 110 17.68 1.38 -9.49
C PRO A 110 18.10 -0.09 -9.56
N VAL A 111 17.91 -0.81 -8.46
CA VAL A 111 18.25 -2.23 -8.30
C VAL A 111 17.50 -3.17 -9.28
N PHE A 112 16.45 -2.72 -9.95
CA PHE A 112 15.77 -3.47 -11.02
C PHE A 112 16.45 -3.30 -12.38
N PHE A 113 17.08 -2.16 -12.62
CA PHE A 113 17.88 -1.88 -13.82
C PHE A 113 19.22 -2.62 -13.73
N GLU A 114 19.90 -2.53 -12.57
CA GLU A 114 21.11 -3.32 -12.24
C GLU A 114 20.94 -4.83 -12.47
N ARG A 115 19.73 -5.33 -12.26
CA ARG A 115 19.37 -6.75 -12.36
C ARG A 115 18.78 -7.17 -13.71
N GLY A 116 18.59 -6.23 -14.64
CA GLY A 116 17.98 -6.50 -15.94
C GLY A 116 16.52 -7.01 -15.86
N ILE A 117 15.75 -6.56 -14.87
CA ILE A 117 14.32 -6.92 -14.68
C ILE A 117 13.36 -5.74 -14.78
N ALA A 118 13.86 -4.50 -14.81
CA ALA A 118 13.11 -3.34 -15.27
C ALA A 118 12.85 -3.45 -16.79
N LYS A 119 11.67 -3.01 -17.25
CA LYS A 119 11.34 -2.87 -18.67
C LYS A 119 10.97 -1.40 -18.97
N PRO A 120 11.95 -0.52 -19.25
CA PRO A 120 11.71 0.90 -19.46
C PRO A 120 10.76 1.20 -20.63
N GLU A 121 10.75 0.35 -21.65
CA GLU A 121 9.94 0.47 -22.86
C GLU A 121 8.43 0.33 -22.60
N THR A 122 8.05 -0.38 -21.52
CA THR A 122 6.67 -0.56 -21.05
C THR A 122 6.39 0.17 -19.73
N MET A 123 7.37 0.92 -19.21
CA MET A 123 7.36 1.52 -17.87
C MET A 123 7.12 0.50 -16.72
N GLU A 124 7.35 -0.79 -16.95
CA GLU A 124 7.25 -1.85 -15.93
C GLU A 124 8.53 -1.89 -15.08
N ILE A 125 8.72 -0.81 -14.31
CA ILE A 125 9.95 -0.47 -13.60
C ILE A 125 9.74 -0.23 -12.10
N SER A 126 8.50 -0.20 -11.60
CA SER A 126 8.23 0.18 -10.21
C SER A 126 8.25 -0.99 -9.23
N SER A 127 8.69 -0.68 -8.02
CA SER A 127 8.64 -1.48 -6.81
C SER A 127 7.56 -0.92 -5.86
N LEU A 128 7.39 -1.59 -4.73
CA LEU A 128 6.46 -1.14 -3.69
C LEU A 128 7.03 -0.01 -2.82
N SER A 129 6.14 0.89 -2.46
CA SER A 129 6.28 1.81 -1.35
C SER A 129 5.01 1.82 -0.50
N VAL A 130 5.10 2.38 0.71
CA VAL A 130 3.94 2.63 1.58
C VAL A 130 3.83 4.13 1.84
N GLU A 131 2.59 4.64 1.80
CA GLU A 131 2.25 6.03 2.12
C GLU A 131 1.04 6.09 3.08
N PRO A 132 0.94 7.11 3.96
CA PRO A 132 -0.22 7.31 4.83
C PRO A 132 -1.52 7.48 4.02
N CYS A 133 -2.59 6.82 4.44
CA CYS A 133 -3.91 6.96 3.82
C CYS A 133 -5.00 6.58 4.84
N GLU A 134 -5.85 7.54 5.21
CA GLU A 134 -6.96 7.28 6.13
C GLU A 134 -7.96 6.28 5.54
N GLY A 135 -8.51 5.41 6.39
CA GLY A 135 -9.44 4.34 6.00
C GLY A 135 -8.77 3.09 5.41
N GLU A 136 -7.54 3.17 4.91
CA GLU A 136 -6.83 2.02 4.35
C GLU A 136 -6.19 1.13 5.43
N THR A 137 -5.94 -0.13 5.07
CA THR A 137 -5.43 -1.15 5.98
C THR A 137 -4.57 -2.17 5.25
N LEU A 138 -3.40 -2.49 5.81
CA LEU A 138 -2.46 -3.46 5.27
C LEU A 138 -2.34 -4.68 6.17
N VAL A 139 -2.34 -5.87 5.59
CA VAL A 139 -1.72 -7.06 6.17
C VAL A 139 -0.24 -7.01 5.80
N VAL A 140 0.60 -7.01 6.83
CA VAL A 140 2.06 -6.99 6.75
C VAL A 140 2.63 -8.20 7.48
N THR A 141 3.89 -8.51 7.25
CA THR A 141 4.68 -9.33 8.18
C THR A 141 5.33 -8.44 9.22
N VAL A 142 5.52 -8.97 10.42
CA VAL A 142 6.42 -8.39 11.42
C VAL A 142 7.43 -9.45 11.82
N PHE A 143 8.69 -9.07 11.90
CA PHE A 143 9.77 -9.90 12.42
C PHE A 143 10.72 -9.06 13.25
N GLU A 144 11.49 -9.71 14.10
CA GLU A 144 12.45 -9.05 14.99
C GLU A 144 13.88 -9.25 14.53
N ILE A 145 14.65 -8.18 14.56
CA ILE A 145 16.11 -8.16 14.36
C ILE A 145 16.79 -7.67 15.63
N ARG A 146 18.05 -8.03 15.82
CA ARG A 146 18.86 -7.61 16.98
C ARG A 146 19.33 -6.17 16.82
N LYS A 147 19.63 -5.48 17.92
CA LYS A 147 20.30 -4.16 17.90
C LYS A 147 21.49 -4.09 16.91
N SER A 148 22.29 -5.15 16.83
CA SER A 148 23.46 -5.23 15.95
C SER A 148 23.15 -5.22 14.45
N GLU A 149 21.91 -5.49 14.04
CA GLU A 149 21.49 -5.54 12.63
C GLU A 149 20.90 -4.21 12.14
N ILE A 150 20.66 -3.24 13.04
CA ILE A 150 20.09 -1.91 12.73
C ILE A 150 20.91 -1.18 11.63
N PRO A 151 22.26 -1.11 11.67
CA PRO A 151 23.02 -0.41 10.63
C PRO A 151 22.86 -1.03 9.23
N ASP A 152 22.80 -2.36 9.12
CA ASP A 152 22.59 -3.03 7.83
C ASP A 152 21.13 -2.94 7.35
N PHE A 153 20.15 -2.85 8.26
CA PHE A 153 18.76 -2.49 7.91
C PHE A 153 18.69 -1.06 7.33
N ILE A 154 19.25 -0.07 8.02
CA ILE A 154 19.27 1.34 7.59
C ILE A 154 19.97 1.50 6.23
N LYS A 155 21.12 0.83 6.06
CA LYS A 155 21.91 0.84 4.82
C LYS A 155 21.20 0.19 3.64
N ARG A 156 20.40 -0.85 3.88
CA ARG A 156 19.61 -1.52 2.84
C ARG A 156 18.44 -0.66 2.38
N GLU A 157 17.63 -0.21 3.31
CA GLU A 157 16.35 0.46 3.03
C GLU A 157 16.53 1.99 2.93
N VAL A 158 17.73 2.43 2.54
CA VAL A 158 18.19 3.84 2.47
C VAL A 158 17.35 4.73 1.55
N GLU A 159 16.67 4.12 0.58
CA GLU A 159 15.73 4.76 -0.36
C GLU A 159 14.48 5.30 0.36
N PHE A 160 14.12 4.73 1.52
CA PHE A 160 12.90 5.04 2.27
C PHE A 160 13.14 5.94 3.48
N ARG A 161 12.05 6.49 4.02
CA ARG A 161 11.98 7.05 5.38
C ARG A 161 11.56 5.96 6.37
N PHE A 162 11.95 6.10 7.63
CA PHE A 162 11.62 5.12 8.68
C PHE A 162 10.59 5.70 9.63
N LEU A 163 9.52 4.95 9.90
CA LEU A 163 8.39 5.38 10.73
C LEU A 163 8.17 4.38 11.87
N ALA A 164 8.07 4.87 13.11
CA ALA A 164 7.57 4.08 14.23
C ALA A 164 6.04 3.96 14.12
N VAL A 165 5.56 2.75 13.85
CA VAL A 165 4.14 2.41 13.79
C VAL A 165 3.79 1.40 14.88
N LEU A 166 2.51 1.30 15.24
CA LEU A 166 2.03 0.29 16.18
C LEU A 166 1.13 -0.70 15.43
N PRO A 167 1.62 -1.89 15.04
CA PRO A 167 0.79 -2.91 14.42
C PRO A 167 -0.22 -3.52 15.41
N GLU A 168 -1.25 -4.15 14.85
CA GLU A 168 -2.20 -5.00 15.56
C GLU A 168 -2.00 -6.46 15.12
N THR A 169 -2.36 -7.41 15.96
CA THR A 169 -2.60 -8.80 15.52
C THR A 169 -3.83 -8.85 14.60
N LEU A 170 -4.02 -9.94 13.85
CA LEU A 170 -5.17 -10.03 12.92
C LEU A 170 -6.53 -10.06 13.63
N ASP A 171 -6.58 -10.46 14.89
CA ASP A 171 -7.73 -10.36 15.81
C ASP A 171 -7.89 -8.97 16.47
N GLY A 172 -6.94 -8.04 16.26
CA GLY A 172 -7.05 -6.63 16.66
C GLY A 172 -6.41 -6.25 18.00
N LYS A 173 -5.57 -7.09 18.60
CA LYS A 173 -4.75 -6.69 19.75
C LYS A 173 -3.57 -5.84 19.27
N ALA A 174 -3.47 -4.59 19.73
CA ALA A 174 -2.28 -3.77 19.51
C ALA A 174 -1.02 -4.47 20.07
N PHE A 175 0.11 -4.28 19.39
CA PHE A 175 1.41 -4.77 19.84
C PHE A 175 1.87 -3.98 21.09
N ASP A 176 2.66 -4.62 21.94
CA ASP A 176 3.14 -4.02 23.20
C ASP A 176 4.34 -3.06 22.98
N PHE A 177 4.97 -3.10 21.80
CA PHE A 177 6.05 -2.23 21.35
C PHE A 177 5.85 -1.78 19.89
N PRO A 178 6.34 -0.60 19.48
CA PRO A 178 6.32 -0.16 18.08
C PRO A 178 7.16 -1.06 17.15
N ALA A 179 6.89 -0.95 15.86
CA ALA A 179 7.67 -1.56 14.78
C ALA A 179 8.08 -0.51 13.74
N VAL A 180 9.20 -0.73 13.07
CA VAL A 180 9.71 0.16 12.01
C VAL A 180 9.04 -0.17 10.68
N LEU A 181 8.41 0.83 10.07
CA LEU A 181 7.89 0.79 8.70
C LEU A 181 8.79 1.63 7.77
N CYS A 182 9.20 1.06 6.64
CA CYS A 182 9.76 1.85 5.54
C CYS A 182 8.62 2.49 4.74
N ALA A 183 8.62 3.82 4.64
CA ALA A 183 7.63 4.60 3.90
C ALA A 183 8.29 5.54 2.89
N ARG A 184 7.53 6.01 1.90
CA ARG A 184 8.08 6.91 0.86
C ARG A 184 8.47 8.30 1.39
N TYR A 185 9.47 8.89 0.76
CA TYR A 185 9.71 10.34 0.76
C TYR A 185 8.98 11.01 -0.43
N SER A 186 9.02 12.33 -0.53
CA SER A 186 9.03 13.03 -1.83
C SER A 186 10.44 13.06 -2.43
N ASP A 187 10.56 13.37 -3.72
CA ASP A 187 11.87 13.49 -4.38
C ASP A 187 12.73 14.60 -3.74
N GLU A 188 12.09 15.68 -3.30
CA GLU A 188 12.70 16.79 -2.56
C GLU A 188 13.14 16.33 -1.15
N GLU A 189 12.25 15.67 -0.39
CA GLU A 189 12.60 15.16 0.94
C GLU A 189 13.75 14.16 0.90
N PHE A 190 13.81 13.28 -0.11
CA PHE A 190 14.92 12.34 -0.28
C PHE A 190 16.23 13.07 -0.64
N PHE A 191 16.17 14.04 -1.54
CA PHE A 191 17.33 14.85 -1.92
C PHE A 191 17.93 15.58 -0.71
N ASP A 192 17.09 16.16 0.15
CA ASP A 192 17.54 16.86 1.35
C ASP A 192 17.96 15.91 2.48
N ASN A 193 17.20 14.82 2.74
CA ASN A 193 17.47 13.93 3.88
C ASN A 193 18.48 12.81 3.61
N ARG A 194 18.49 12.23 2.41
CA ARG A 194 19.38 11.11 2.04
C ARG A 194 20.56 11.57 1.18
N CYS A 195 20.35 12.45 0.20
CA CYS A 195 21.46 13.03 -0.57
C CYS A 195 22.12 14.25 0.10
N LYS A 196 21.55 14.79 1.20
CA LYS A 196 22.06 15.99 1.90
C LYS A 196 22.27 17.20 0.98
N GLY A 197 21.37 17.38 0.01
CA GLY A 197 21.46 18.42 -1.01
C GLY A 197 22.53 18.19 -2.09
N ASN A 198 23.21 17.03 -2.10
CA ASN A 198 24.30 16.73 -3.02
C ASN A 198 23.80 16.02 -4.29
N LYS A 199 23.87 16.73 -5.43
CA LYS A 199 23.47 16.21 -6.74
C LYS A 199 24.34 15.05 -7.25
N GLU A 200 25.59 14.93 -6.81
CA GLU A 200 26.45 13.81 -7.22
C GLU A 200 25.98 12.49 -6.59
N ILE A 201 25.56 12.52 -5.32
CA ILE A 201 25.00 11.33 -4.64
C ILE A 201 23.74 10.86 -5.35
N TYR A 202 22.83 11.78 -5.68
CA TYR A 202 21.63 11.48 -6.46
C TYR A 202 21.97 10.91 -7.85
N PHE A 203 22.92 11.54 -8.57
CA PHE A 203 23.31 11.09 -9.91
C PHE A 203 23.93 9.69 -9.91
N GLN A 204 24.78 9.37 -8.94
CA GLN A 204 25.42 8.05 -8.82
C GLN A 204 24.43 6.93 -8.48
N GLN A 205 23.32 7.23 -7.79
CA GLN A 205 22.28 6.25 -7.45
C GLN A 205 21.22 6.11 -8.56
N TYR A 206 20.71 7.23 -9.07
CA TYR A 206 19.52 7.28 -9.94
C TYR A 206 19.82 7.80 -11.36
N GLY A 207 20.59 8.88 -11.46
CA GLY A 207 20.90 9.53 -12.75
C GLY A 207 21.62 8.63 -13.75
N ARG A 208 22.44 7.69 -13.27
CA ARG A 208 23.10 6.65 -14.11
C ARG A 208 22.13 5.69 -14.82
N TRP A 209 20.87 5.63 -14.39
CA TRP A 209 19.80 4.84 -14.99
C TRP A 209 18.75 5.70 -15.70
N ASN A 210 19.05 6.99 -15.93
CA ASN A 210 18.11 8.02 -16.38
C ASN A 210 16.86 8.16 -15.48
N ILE A 211 16.96 7.80 -14.19
CA ILE A 211 15.88 8.02 -13.22
C ILE A 211 15.96 9.49 -12.78
N ASP A 212 15.05 10.29 -13.33
CA ASP A 212 14.84 11.72 -13.04
C ASP A 212 13.86 11.96 -11.89
N LYS A 213 13.02 10.96 -11.59
CA LYS A 213 12.06 10.95 -10.49
C LYS A 213 11.92 9.54 -9.91
N ILE A 214 12.06 9.43 -8.60
CA ILE A 214 12.05 8.19 -7.81
C ILE A 214 10.61 7.77 -7.48
N TRP A 215 9.75 8.74 -7.09
CA TRP A 215 8.34 8.47 -6.76
C TRP A 215 7.39 8.96 -7.85
N ARG A 216 6.96 8.02 -8.68
CA ARG A 216 6.26 8.27 -9.94
C ARG A 216 4.80 7.85 -9.89
N ASP A 217 4.01 8.51 -10.72
CA ASP A 217 2.56 8.29 -10.86
C ASP A 217 2.21 7.68 -12.24
N ASP A 218 3.22 7.54 -13.11
CA ASP A 218 3.18 7.14 -14.52
C ASP A 218 3.94 5.82 -14.80
N VAL A 219 4.10 4.96 -13.77
CA VAL A 219 4.85 3.71 -13.83
C VAL A 219 4.00 2.47 -13.55
N LEU A 220 4.39 1.35 -14.15
CA LEU A 220 3.81 0.03 -13.92
C LEU A 220 4.74 -0.84 -13.06
N PRO A 221 4.19 -1.85 -12.35
CA PRO A 221 4.96 -2.79 -11.55
C PRO A 221 6.01 -3.54 -12.37
N CYS A 222 7.24 -3.66 -11.86
CA CYS A 222 8.20 -4.63 -12.37
C CYS A 222 7.61 -6.04 -12.19
N ARG A 223 7.29 -6.70 -13.31
CA ARG A 223 6.50 -7.94 -13.38
C ARG A 223 7.03 -9.04 -12.45
N VAL A 224 8.33 -9.32 -12.51
CA VAL A 224 9.02 -10.32 -11.68
C VAL A 224 8.89 -10.01 -10.17
N TYR A 225 9.00 -8.73 -9.79
CA TYR A 225 8.87 -8.31 -8.40
C TYR A 225 7.41 -8.34 -7.91
N LEU A 226 6.45 -7.91 -8.73
CA LEU A 226 5.02 -8.03 -8.41
C LEU A 226 4.63 -9.49 -8.21
N ARG A 227 5.01 -10.38 -9.14
CA ARG A 227 4.78 -11.82 -9.02
C ARG A 227 5.30 -12.37 -7.70
N HIS A 228 6.53 -12.03 -7.32
CA HIS A 228 7.09 -12.46 -6.04
C HIS A 228 6.26 -11.97 -4.84
N CYS A 229 5.85 -10.70 -4.82
CA CYS A 229 5.06 -10.15 -3.71
C CYS A 229 3.66 -10.77 -3.62
N VAL A 230 3.00 -11.05 -4.75
CA VAL A 230 1.70 -11.76 -4.79
C VAL A 230 1.84 -13.19 -4.28
N LEU A 231 2.90 -13.91 -4.65
CA LEU A 231 3.17 -15.26 -4.16
C LEU A 231 3.54 -15.28 -2.67
N ALA A 232 4.33 -14.30 -2.21
CA ALA A 232 4.65 -14.12 -0.80
C ALA A 232 3.37 -13.89 0.03
N ALA A 233 2.50 -12.97 -0.39
CA ALA A 233 1.20 -12.73 0.23
C ALA A 233 0.30 -13.99 0.21
N LYS A 234 0.34 -14.77 -0.87
CA LYS A 234 -0.40 -16.04 -0.98
C LYS A 234 0.10 -17.11 0.01
N ASN A 235 1.41 -17.19 0.22
CA ASN A 235 2.01 -18.15 1.15
C ASN A 235 1.71 -17.81 2.62
N LEU A 236 1.38 -16.55 2.94
CA LEU A 236 0.90 -16.11 4.26
C LEU A 236 -0.60 -16.41 4.51
N GLY A 237 -1.32 -16.95 3.52
CA GLY A 237 -2.73 -17.33 3.62
C GLY A 237 -3.71 -16.31 3.04
N GLU A 238 -4.98 -16.69 2.98
CA GLU A 238 -6.02 -15.98 2.21
C GLU A 238 -6.25 -14.53 2.65
N THR A 239 -6.19 -14.24 3.96
CA THR A 239 -6.32 -12.87 4.51
C THR A 239 -5.22 -11.95 4.00
N ALA A 240 -3.98 -12.44 3.94
CA ALA A 240 -2.84 -11.70 3.42
C ALA A 240 -2.90 -11.58 1.88
N TYR A 241 -3.29 -12.64 1.19
CA TYR A 241 -3.46 -12.65 -0.27
C TYR A 241 -4.50 -11.63 -0.75
N ASN A 242 -5.72 -11.69 -0.23
CA ASN A 242 -6.80 -10.80 -0.64
C ASN A 242 -6.44 -9.34 -0.30
N ASN A 243 -5.97 -9.08 0.92
CA ASN A 243 -5.50 -7.73 1.26
C ASN A 243 -4.34 -7.24 0.37
N PHE A 244 -3.44 -8.12 -0.07
CA PHE A 244 -2.39 -7.73 -1.02
C PHE A 244 -2.95 -7.35 -2.38
N VAL A 245 -3.88 -8.11 -2.97
CA VAL A 245 -4.39 -7.80 -4.31
C VAL A 245 -5.44 -6.68 -4.32
N ASP A 246 -6.18 -6.49 -3.22
CA ASP A 246 -7.26 -5.50 -3.10
C ASP A 246 -6.79 -4.15 -2.52
N HIS A 247 -5.90 -4.16 -1.52
CA HIS A 247 -5.36 -2.95 -0.86
C HIS A 247 -3.90 -2.67 -1.24
N THR A 248 -3.57 -2.95 -2.51
CA THR A 248 -2.35 -2.49 -3.16
C THR A 248 -2.72 -1.91 -4.52
N TYR A 249 -2.16 -0.74 -4.83
CA TYR A 249 -2.54 0.03 -6.01
C TYR A 249 -1.36 0.20 -6.98
N LEU A 250 -1.70 0.45 -8.25
CA LEU A 250 -0.76 1.02 -9.20
C LEU A 250 -0.40 2.47 -8.81
N ALA A 251 0.57 3.05 -9.53
CA ALA A 251 1.01 4.43 -9.35
C ALA A 251 -0.14 5.46 -9.41
N ASP A 252 -1.23 5.15 -10.13
CA ASP A 252 -2.46 5.94 -10.22
C ASP A 252 -3.28 6.06 -8.92
N ARG A 253 -2.98 5.20 -7.92
CA ARG A 253 -3.67 5.07 -6.61
C ARG A 253 -5.16 4.77 -6.73
N LYS A 254 -5.58 4.10 -7.80
CA LYS A 254 -6.98 3.75 -8.10
C LYS A 254 -7.12 2.32 -8.57
N THR A 255 -6.28 1.89 -9.52
CA THR A 255 -6.31 0.54 -10.06
C THR A 255 -5.71 -0.43 -9.04
N THR A 256 -6.47 -1.42 -8.60
CA THR A 256 -5.97 -2.44 -7.66
C THR A 256 -5.04 -3.43 -8.38
N ILE A 257 -4.22 -4.16 -7.62
CA ILE A 257 -3.44 -5.26 -8.18
C ILE A 257 -4.35 -6.40 -8.70
N ARG A 258 -5.53 -6.62 -8.12
CA ARG A 258 -6.51 -7.59 -8.65
C ARG A 258 -6.99 -7.18 -10.04
N ASP A 259 -7.41 -5.93 -10.21
CA ASP A 259 -7.89 -5.40 -11.51
C ASP A 259 -6.78 -5.39 -12.57
N TYR A 260 -5.57 -4.99 -12.17
CA TYR A 260 -4.41 -4.97 -13.06
C TYR A 260 -4.05 -6.38 -13.55
N LEU A 261 -3.92 -7.37 -12.66
CA LEU A 261 -3.59 -8.75 -13.03
C LEU A 261 -4.69 -9.42 -13.89
N ALA A 262 -5.95 -9.00 -13.73
CA ALA A 262 -7.07 -9.44 -14.57
C ALA A 262 -7.10 -8.78 -15.96
N THR A 263 -6.27 -7.75 -16.21
CA THR A 263 -6.30 -6.94 -17.43
C THR A 263 -4.89 -6.74 -18.02
N THR A 264 -4.32 -5.53 -17.93
CA THR A 264 -3.03 -5.14 -18.52
C THR A 264 -1.84 -5.90 -17.93
N GLY A 265 -1.94 -6.31 -16.66
CA GLY A 265 -0.96 -7.13 -15.93
C GLY A 265 -1.14 -8.64 -16.15
N SER A 266 -1.91 -9.07 -17.15
CA SER A 266 -2.00 -10.48 -17.52
C SER A 266 -0.62 -11.04 -17.95
N GLY A 267 -0.41 -12.34 -17.72
CA GLY A 267 0.88 -13.00 -17.93
C GLY A 267 1.96 -12.72 -16.87
N ILE A 268 1.69 -11.90 -15.84
CA ILE A 268 2.67 -11.60 -14.78
C ILE A 268 2.88 -12.79 -13.84
N MET A 269 1.85 -13.59 -13.57
CA MET A 269 1.97 -14.72 -12.62
C MET A 269 2.74 -15.91 -13.21
N GLU A 270 2.84 -15.95 -14.53
CA GLU A 270 3.53 -16.94 -15.35
C GLU A 270 5.02 -16.58 -15.52
N GLU A 271 5.36 -15.29 -15.57
CA GLU A 271 6.71 -14.77 -15.85
C GLU A 271 7.72 -15.14 -14.75
N GLN A 272 8.62 -16.08 -15.05
CA GLN A 272 9.65 -16.50 -14.09
C GLN A 272 10.78 -15.47 -13.97
N PRO A 273 11.39 -15.30 -12.77
CA PRO A 273 12.64 -14.56 -12.64
C PRO A 273 13.77 -15.21 -13.46
N PRO A 274 14.76 -14.44 -13.91
CA PRO A 274 16.05 -14.98 -14.36
C PRO A 274 16.65 -15.94 -13.31
N GLU A 275 17.36 -16.99 -13.76
CA GLU A 275 17.84 -18.07 -12.87
C GLU A 275 18.70 -17.54 -11.70
N SER A 276 19.52 -16.51 -11.94
CA SER A 276 20.33 -15.81 -10.94
C SER A 276 19.52 -15.10 -9.84
N LEU A 277 18.24 -14.81 -10.08
CA LEU A 277 17.32 -14.12 -9.18
C LEU A 277 16.22 -15.05 -8.62
N LYS A 278 16.16 -16.30 -9.08
CA LYS A 278 15.15 -17.30 -8.72
C LYS A 278 15.07 -17.59 -7.22
N HIS A 279 16.19 -17.52 -6.50
CA HIS A 279 16.21 -17.62 -5.04
C HIS A 279 15.51 -16.43 -4.34
N ARG A 280 15.52 -15.24 -4.96
CA ARG A 280 15.05 -13.98 -4.39
C ARG A 280 13.64 -13.58 -4.85
N TYR A 281 13.23 -14.01 -6.05
CA TYR A 281 11.96 -13.63 -6.69
C TYR A 281 11.14 -14.82 -7.22
N GLY A 282 11.48 -16.06 -6.85
CA GLY A 282 10.69 -17.24 -7.24
C GLY A 282 9.29 -17.29 -6.60
N GLY A 283 9.17 -16.72 -5.40
CA GLY A 283 8.06 -16.87 -4.43
C GLY A 283 8.63 -17.07 -3.04
#